data_AF-A0A5A9ZKW1-F1
#
_entry.id   AF-A0A5A9ZKW1-F1
#
_cell.length_a   1.000
_cell.length_b   1.000
_cell.length_c   1.000
_cell.angle_alpha   90.00
_cell.angle_beta   90.00
_cell.angle_gamma   90.00
#
_symmetry.space_group_name_H-M   'P 1'
#
loop_
_entity.id
_entity.type
_entity.pdbx_description
1 polymer ?
#
loop_
_entity_poly.entity_id
_entity_poly.type
_entity_poly.pdbx_seq_one_letter_code
_entity_poly.pdbx_strand_id
1 'polypeptide(L)'
;MDDLRDKYIKLIADAGDESTLEDLRVQAVGKKGEISLQMRELGKMSAEERQVMGPRLNALKDEINSALAAKREALADAALDERLRGEWLDVTLPARGRRAGTIHPISQVTEEVTAIFADMGFAVAEGPQVESDWHNFDALNIPGHHPARAEMDTFYMHRAEGDERPPHVLRTHTSPVQIRSMELQGAPIRVICPGRVYRADYDQTHTPMFHQVEGLALDTDISMANLKWTLEEFVKAFFEVDDVELRFRASHFPFTEPSAEVDIRCSWEGGQLKVGEGDDWLEILGSGMVHPNVLRAGGINPNVHQGFAFGMGIDRLAMLKYGIPDLRAFFDSDLRWLRHYGFASLDVPTLHGGLSR
;
A
#
# COMPACT_ATOMS: atom_id res chain seq x y z
N MET A 1 -15.86 -40.84 67.38
CA MET A 1 -15.43 -39.70 66.53
C MET A 1 -14.87 -40.23 65.22
N ASP A 2 -14.08 -41.30 65.27
CA ASP A 2 -13.57 -41.99 64.07
C ASP A 2 -14.70 -42.46 63.13
N ASP A 3 -15.82 -42.98 63.67
CA ASP A 3 -17.00 -43.32 62.86
C ASP A 3 -17.60 -42.13 62.08
N LEU A 4 -17.58 -40.93 62.70
CA LEU A 4 -18.15 -39.72 62.10
C LEU A 4 -17.21 -39.16 61.03
N ARG A 5 -15.90 -39.22 61.30
CA ARG A 5 -14.83 -38.90 60.34
C ARG A 5 -14.93 -39.79 59.10
N ASP A 6 -14.94 -41.10 59.30
CA ASP A 6 -14.91 -42.07 58.20
C ASP A 6 -16.20 -42.01 57.37
N LYS A 7 -17.35 -41.75 58.01
CA LYS A 7 -18.62 -41.48 57.32
C LYS A 7 -18.48 -40.31 56.34
N TYR A 8 -18.06 -39.13 56.81
CA TYR A 8 -18.03 -37.94 55.96
C TYR A 8 -16.89 -37.96 54.95
N ILE A 9 -15.72 -38.49 55.30
CA ILE A 9 -14.63 -38.65 54.32
C ILE A 9 -15.06 -39.54 53.15
N LYS A 10 -15.77 -40.65 53.42
CA LYS A 10 -16.30 -41.52 52.37
C LYS A 10 -17.37 -40.81 51.52
N LEU A 11 -18.34 -40.16 52.16
CA LEU A 11 -19.40 -39.44 51.44
C LEU A 11 -18.85 -38.31 50.56
N ILE A 12 -17.84 -37.58 51.04
CA ILE A 12 -17.16 -36.53 50.27
C ILE A 12 -16.41 -37.13 49.08
N ALA A 13 -15.70 -38.24 49.28
CA ALA A 13 -15.01 -38.94 48.19
C ALA A 13 -15.97 -39.38 47.08
N ASP A 14 -17.15 -39.89 47.48
CA ASP A 14 -18.19 -40.41 46.57
C ASP A 14 -19.08 -39.33 45.94
N ALA A 15 -18.95 -38.05 46.34
CA ALA A 15 -19.76 -36.96 45.78
C ALA A 15 -19.48 -36.78 44.28
N GLY A 16 -20.54 -36.86 43.45
CA GLY A 16 -20.45 -36.82 41.99
C GLY A 16 -20.63 -35.43 41.38
N ASP A 17 -21.15 -34.46 42.14
CA ASP A 17 -21.42 -33.11 41.67
C ASP A 17 -21.33 -32.07 42.82
N GLU A 18 -21.28 -30.79 42.45
CA GLU A 18 -21.17 -29.69 43.41
C GLU A 18 -22.41 -29.57 44.32
N SER A 19 -23.60 -29.97 43.85
CA SER A 19 -24.84 -29.91 44.64
C SER A 19 -24.79 -30.91 45.80
N THR A 20 -24.38 -32.14 45.51
CA THR A 20 -24.20 -33.22 46.48
C THR A 20 -23.11 -32.84 47.50
N LEU A 21 -22.03 -32.22 47.05
CA LEU A 21 -20.96 -31.76 47.93
C LEU A 21 -21.42 -30.65 48.88
N GLU A 22 -22.27 -29.72 48.41
CA GLU A 22 -22.85 -28.65 49.22
C GLU A 22 -23.85 -29.20 50.25
N ASP A 23 -24.67 -30.18 49.88
CA ASP A 23 -25.56 -30.88 50.80
C ASP A 23 -24.78 -31.58 51.92
N LEU A 24 -23.66 -32.23 51.58
CA LEU A 24 -22.76 -32.86 52.55
C LEU A 24 -22.09 -31.84 53.48
N ARG A 25 -21.71 -30.67 52.97
CA ARG A 25 -21.20 -29.56 53.79
C ARG A 25 -22.24 -29.08 54.79
N VAL A 26 -23.49 -28.91 54.37
CA VAL A 26 -24.59 -28.49 55.25
C VAL A 26 -24.89 -29.55 56.32
N GLN A 27 -24.87 -30.84 55.95
CA GLN A 27 -25.09 -31.98 56.87
C GLN A 27 -23.95 -32.16 57.87
N ALA A 28 -22.69 -31.96 57.48
CA ALA A 28 -21.54 -32.14 58.36
C ALA A 28 -21.31 -30.93 59.27
N VAL A 29 -21.14 -29.75 58.68
CA VAL A 29 -20.62 -28.54 59.34
C VAL A 29 -21.57 -27.34 59.29
N GLY A 30 -22.77 -27.50 58.72
CA GLY A 30 -23.81 -26.47 58.72
C GLY A 30 -24.34 -26.13 60.13
N LYS A 31 -25.26 -25.16 60.23
CA LYS A 31 -25.79 -24.67 61.52
C LYS A 31 -26.47 -25.77 62.37
N LYS A 32 -27.02 -26.80 61.73
CA LYS A 32 -27.61 -27.99 62.36
C LYS A 32 -26.84 -29.28 62.01
N GLY A 33 -25.62 -29.15 61.49
CA GLY A 33 -24.84 -30.29 61.05
C GLY A 33 -24.35 -31.15 62.22
N GLU A 34 -24.09 -32.44 61.95
CA GLU A 34 -23.75 -33.42 62.98
C GLU A 34 -22.50 -33.02 63.79
N ILE A 35 -21.46 -32.48 63.13
CA ILE A 35 -20.22 -31.99 63.78
C ILE A 35 -20.50 -30.70 64.56
N SER A 36 -21.30 -29.80 63.98
CA SER A 36 -21.71 -28.54 64.62
C SER A 36 -22.57 -28.77 65.87
N LEU A 37 -23.39 -29.83 65.90
CA LEU A 37 -24.17 -30.21 67.07
C LEU A 37 -23.26 -30.74 68.19
N GLN A 38 -22.29 -31.61 67.88
CA GLN A 38 -21.29 -32.07 68.85
C GLN A 38 -20.45 -30.92 69.42
N MET A 39 -20.11 -29.93 68.58
CA MET A 39 -19.44 -28.69 69.02
C MET A 39 -20.28 -27.86 70.00
N ARG A 40 -21.62 -27.88 69.92
CA ARG A 40 -22.49 -27.18 70.88
C ARG A 40 -22.56 -27.89 72.24
N GLU A 41 -22.37 -29.21 72.25
CA GLU A 41 -22.36 -30.00 73.49
C GLU A 41 -21.12 -29.74 74.35
N LEU A 42 -20.01 -29.27 73.76
CA LEU A 42 -18.81 -28.79 74.50
C LEU A 42 -19.14 -27.70 75.53
N GLY A 43 -20.18 -26.89 75.28
CA GLY A 43 -20.64 -25.85 76.20
C GLY A 43 -21.21 -26.39 77.52
N LYS A 44 -21.59 -27.68 77.55
CA LYS A 44 -22.16 -28.37 78.73
C LYS A 44 -21.14 -29.22 79.51
N MET A 45 -19.93 -29.37 78.98
CA MET A 45 -18.86 -30.19 79.59
C MET A 45 -18.08 -29.43 80.67
N SER A 46 -17.44 -30.18 81.58
CA SER A 46 -16.50 -29.63 82.57
C SER A 46 -15.24 -29.04 81.92
N ALA A 47 -14.45 -28.27 82.67
CA ALA A 47 -13.25 -27.63 82.16
C ALA A 47 -12.20 -28.67 81.70
N GLU A 48 -12.01 -29.75 82.46
CA GLU A 48 -11.08 -30.83 82.11
C GLU A 48 -11.52 -31.59 80.85
N GLU A 49 -12.81 -31.92 80.72
CA GLU A 49 -13.35 -32.63 79.55
C GLU A 49 -13.30 -31.78 78.28
N ARG A 50 -13.58 -30.47 78.40
CA ARG A 50 -13.51 -29.52 77.29
C ARG A 50 -12.08 -29.36 76.76
N GLN A 51 -11.08 -29.44 77.63
CA GLN A 51 -9.66 -29.34 77.27
C GLN A 51 -9.19 -30.52 76.39
N VAL A 52 -9.81 -31.69 76.55
CA VAL A 52 -9.51 -32.89 75.74
C VAL A 52 -10.38 -32.99 74.49
N MET A 53 -11.69 -32.72 74.61
CA MET A 53 -12.64 -32.91 73.51
C MET A 53 -12.68 -31.74 72.51
N GLY A 54 -12.41 -30.52 72.96
CA GLY A 54 -12.40 -29.32 72.10
C GLY A 54 -11.37 -29.41 70.96
N PRO A 55 -10.08 -29.68 71.24
CA PRO A 55 -9.06 -29.81 70.19
C PRO A 55 -9.38 -30.92 69.18
N ARG A 56 -9.91 -32.06 69.65
CA ARG A 56 -10.23 -33.19 68.78
C ARG A 56 -11.42 -32.91 67.85
N LEU A 57 -12.44 -32.20 68.32
CA LEU A 57 -13.57 -31.78 67.47
C LEU A 57 -13.19 -30.67 66.47
N ASN A 58 -12.31 -29.74 66.86
CA ASN A 58 -11.76 -28.76 65.94
C ASN A 58 -10.93 -29.43 64.84
N ALA A 59 -10.05 -30.37 65.20
CA ALA A 59 -9.27 -31.13 64.23
C ALA A 59 -10.16 -31.90 63.24
N LEU A 60 -11.23 -32.56 63.73
CA LEU A 60 -12.21 -33.23 62.88
C LEU A 60 -12.92 -32.26 61.93
N LYS A 61 -13.35 -31.10 62.43
CA LYS A 61 -14.01 -30.08 61.61
C LYS A 61 -13.08 -29.54 60.52
N ASP A 62 -11.82 -29.28 60.86
CA ASP A 62 -10.83 -28.77 59.93
C ASP A 62 -10.47 -29.81 58.86
N GLU A 63 -10.36 -31.08 59.25
CA GLU A 63 -10.15 -32.20 58.32
C GLU A 63 -11.31 -32.34 57.33
N ILE A 64 -12.56 -32.30 57.80
CA ILE A 64 -13.75 -32.38 56.93
C ILE A 64 -13.86 -31.16 56.02
N ASN A 65 -13.59 -29.95 56.51
CA ASN A 65 -13.57 -28.75 55.67
C ASN A 65 -12.48 -28.83 54.59
N SER A 66 -11.32 -29.38 54.93
CA SER A 66 -10.21 -29.57 53.98
C SER A 66 -10.59 -30.60 52.90
N ALA A 67 -11.21 -31.71 53.30
CA ALA A 67 -11.71 -32.72 52.35
C ALA A 67 -12.80 -32.16 51.41
N LEU A 68 -13.74 -31.36 51.95
CA LEU A 68 -14.76 -30.68 51.14
C LEU A 68 -14.15 -29.70 50.14
N ALA A 69 -13.17 -28.90 50.58
CA ALA A 69 -12.47 -27.95 49.71
C ALA A 69 -11.71 -28.67 48.60
N ALA A 70 -10.93 -29.70 48.93
CA ALA A 70 -10.17 -30.49 47.96
C ALA A 70 -11.07 -31.21 46.95
N LYS A 71 -12.21 -31.77 47.40
CA LYS A 71 -13.17 -32.41 46.50
C LYS A 71 -13.83 -31.41 45.56
N ARG A 72 -14.14 -30.20 46.05
CA ARG A 72 -14.71 -29.13 45.22
C ARG A 72 -13.74 -28.73 44.11
N GLU A 73 -12.47 -28.53 44.45
CA GLU A 73 -11.41 -28.21 43.48
C GLU A 73 -11.27 -29.33 42.44
N ALA A 74 -11.24 -30.60 42.87
CA ALA A 74 -11.16 -31.74 41.96
C ALA A 74 -12.36 -31.85 41.00
N LEU A 75 -13.58 -31.53 41.45
CA LEU A 75 -14.76 -31.49 40.59
C LEU A 75 -14.70 -30.32 39.59
N ALA A 76 -14.20 -29.16 40.02
CA ALA A 76 -14.03 -28.00 39.15
C ALA A 76 -12.99 -28.26 38.05
N ASP A 77 -11.86 -28.89 38.41
CA ASP A 77 -10.80 -29.27 37.46
C ASP A 77 -11.31 -30.31 36.46
N ALA A 78 -12.04 -31.33 36.91
CA ALA A 78 -12.62 -32.34 36.03
C ALA A 78 -13.64 -31.73 35.04
N ALA A 79 -14.46 -30.77 35.50
CA ALA A 79 -15.39 -30.05 34.64
C ALA A 79 -14.67 -29.14 33.62
N LEU A 80 -13.58 -28.50 34.03
CA LEU A 80 -12.74 -27.68 33.15
C LEU A 80 -12.07 -28.54 32.08
N ASP A 81 -11.46 -29.66 32.46
CA ASP A 81 -10.81 -30.59 31.53
C ASP A 81 -11.78 -31.14 30.48
N GLU A 82 -12.99 -31.52 30.91
CA GLU A 82 -14.03 -31.99 29.98
C GLU A 82 -14.46 -30.89 29.00
N ARG A 83 -14.60 -29.65 29.51
CA ARG A 83 -14.90 -28.49 28.66
C ARG A 83 -13.77 -28.21 27.66
N LEU A 84 -12.51 -28.28 28.09
CA LEU A 84 -11.35 -28.08 27.21
C LEU A 84 -11.26 -29.16 26.12
N ARG A 85 -11.62 -30.42 26.43
CA ARG A 85 -11.73 -31.48 25.42
C ARG A 85 -12.84 -31.21 24.41
N GLY A 86 -13.98 -30.67 24.85
CA GLY A 86 -15.11 -30.31 23.99
C GLY A 86 -14.86 -29.05 23.14
N GLU A 87 -14.02 -28.12 23.61
CA GLU A 87 -13.65 -26.88 22.91
C GLU A 87 -12.42 -27.04 22.02
N TRP A 88 -12.02 -28.28 21.69
CA TRP A 88 -10.91 -28.54 20.78
C TRP A 88 -11.17 -27.93 19.39
N LEU A 89 -10.19 -27.19 18.88
CA LEU A 89 -10.21 -26.56 17.57
C LEU A 89 -8.93 -26.93 16.81
N ASP A 90 -9.08 -27.25 15.52
CA ASP A 90 -7.95 -27.35 14.60
C ASP A 90 -7.43 -25.95 14.25
N VAL A 91 -6.36 -25.53 14.93
CA VAL A 91 -5.69 -24.24 14.70
C VAL A 91 -4.92 -24.17 13.38
N THR A 92 -4.82 -25.27 12.63
CA THR A 92 -4.17 -25.30 11.30
C THR A 92 -5.13 -24.97 10.16
N LEU A 93 -6.44 -24.95 10.42
CA LEU A 93 -7.42 -24.57 9.42
C LEU A 93 -7.18 -23.13 8.94
N PRO A 94 -7.28 -22.87 7.62
CA PRO A 94 -7.19 -21.52 7.10
C PRO A 94 -8.20 -20.60 7.79
N ALA A 95 -7.75 -19.43 8.21
CA ALA A 95 -8.63 -18.40 8.70
C ALA A 95 -9.70 -18.06 7.64
N ARG A 96 -10.87 -17.60 8.08
CA ARG A 96 -11.90 -17.09 7.19
C ARG A 96 -11.38 -15.84 6.49
N GLY A 97 -10.88 -16.02 5.27
CA GLY A 97 -10.24 -14.97 4.50
C GLY A 97 -11.20 -13.86 4.08
N ARG A 98 -10.69 -12.63 4.01
CA ARG A 98 -11.31 -11.53 3.27
C ARG A 98 -10.58 -11.40 1.94
N ARG A 99 -11.31 -11.07 0.86
CA ARG A 99 -10.68 -10.82 -0.44
C ARG A 99 -9.79 -9.59 -0.31
N ALA A 100 -8.49 -9.75 -0.55
CA ALA A 100 -7.56 -8.64 -0.71
C ALA A 100 -7.69 -8.09 -2.13
N GLY A 101 -7.69 -6.76 -2.25
CA GLY A 101 -7.53 -6.08 -3.53
C GLY A 101 -6.06 -5.93 -3.87
N THR A 102 -5.77 -5.62 -5.13
CA THR A 102 -4.44 -5.22 -5.58
C THR A 102 -4.49 -3.85 -6.24
N ILE A 103 -3.38 -3.11 -6.14
CA ILE A 103 -3.17 -1.84 -6.83
C ILE A 103 -2.64 -2.15 -8.23
N HIS A 104 -3.15 -1.42 -9.22
CA HIS A 104 -2.75 -1.59 -10.62
C HIS A 104 -1.28 -1.16 -10.80
N PRO A 105 -0.46 -1.87 -11.62
CA PRO A 105 0.94 -1.50 -11.80
C PRO A 105 1.16 -0.07 -12.29
N ILE A 106 0.31 0.44 -13.17
CA ILE A 106 0.37 1.85 -13.60
C ILE A 106 0.17 2.81 -12.43
N SER A 107 -0.76 2.52 -11.51
CA SER A 107 -0.95 3.35 -10.31
C SER A 107 0.27 3.29 -9.41
N GLN A 108 0.85 2.11 -9.22
CA GLN A 108 2.09 1.94 -8.45
C GLN A 108 3.23 2.78 -9.03
N VAL A 109 3.50 2.66 -10.33
CA VAL A 109 4.56 3.44 -11.00
C VAL A 109 4.27 4.94 -10.96
N THR A 110 3.00 5.35 -11.08
CA THR A 110 2.63 6.77 -10.95
C THR A 110 3.00 7.31 -9.57
N GLU A 111 2.72 6.56 -8.51
CA GLU A 111 3.08 6.93 -7.13
C GLU A 111 4.61 6.89 -6.92
N GLU A 112 5.32 5.92 -7.48
CA GLU A 112 6.79 5.86 -7.41
C GLU A 112 7.45 7.07 -8.06
N VAL A 113 7.05 7.39 -9.29
CA VAL A 113 7.52 8.58 -10.02
C VAL A 113 7.20 9.84 -9.21
N THR A 114 5.98 9.92 -8.66
CA THR A 114 5.55 11.07 -7.84
C THR A 114 6.40 11.22 -6.59
N ALA A 115 6.67 10.13 -5.87
CA ALA A 115 7.50 10.14 -4.67
C ALA A 115 8.94 10.62 -4.96
N ILE A 116 9.55 10.15 -6.06
CA ILE A 116 10.90 10.55 -6.46
C ILE A 116 10.95 12.05 -6.77
N PHE A 117 10.06 12.54 -7.63
CA PHE A 117 10.07 13.94 -8.03
C PHE A 117 9.64 14.89 -6.91
N ALA A 118 8.75 14.46 -6.00
CA ALA A 118 8.39 15.21 -4.82
C ALA A 118 9.60 15.47 -3.91
N ASP A 119 10.51 14.49 -3.75
CA ASP A 119 11.75 14.66 -2.99
C ASP A 119 12.71 15.66 -3.66
N MET A 120 12.69 15.74 -4.99
CA MET A 120 13.40 16.77 -5.76
C MET A 120 12.70 18.15 -5.76
N GLY A 121 11.57 18.28 -5.05
CA GLY A 121 10.84 19.53 -4.89
C GLY A 121 9.88 19.87 -6.05
N PHE A 122 9.46 18.88 -6.84
CA PHE A 122 8.41 19.05 -7.84
C PHE A 122 7.03 18.84 -7.22
N ALA A 123 6.06 19.66 -7.60
CA ALA A 123 4.66 19.44 -7.26
C ALA A 123 3.93 18.65 -8.36
N VAL A 124 2.86 17.95 -8.01
CA VAL A 124 1.97 17.32 -9.01
C VAL A 124 0.98 18.35 -9.53
N ALA A 125 0.87 18.44 -10.86
CA ALA A 125 -0.15 19.23 -11.55
C ALA A 125 -1.01 18.32 -12.43
N GLU A 126 -2.32 18.57 -12.43
CA GLU A 126 -3.28 17.83 -13.25
C GLU A 126 -4.05 18.79 -14.16
N GLY A 127 -4.55 18.27 -15.27
CA GLY A 127 -5.39 19.03 -16.19
C GLY A 127 -6.34 18.14 -16.99
N PRO A 128 -7.22 18.75 -17.79
CA PRO A 128 -8.26 18.03 -18.51
C PRO A 128 -7.67 17.08 -19.55
N GLN A 129 -8.44 16.04 -19.90
CA GLN A 129 -8.08 15.08 -20.95
C GLN A 129 -8.57 15.52 -22.33
N VAL A 130 -9.65 16.31 -22.36
CA VAL A 130 -10.13 17.00 -23.56
C VAL A 130 -9.53 18.40 -23.54
N GLU A 131 -8.67 18.69 -24.51
CA GLU A 131 -7.94 19.95 -24.60
C GLU A 131 -8.36 20.77 -25.82
N SER A 132 -8.11 22.07 -25.75
CA SER A 132 -8.22 22.92 -26.94
C SER A 132 -7.00 22.74 -27.83
N ASP A 133 -7.19 22.97 -29.13
CA ASP A 133 -6.08 22.96 -30.11
C ASP A 133 -4.92 23.86 -29.69
N TRP A 134 -5.25 25.00 -29.07
CA TRP A 134 -4.25 25.95 -28.59
C TRP A 134 -3.34 25.38 -27.49
N HIS A 135 -3.90 24.76 -26.45
CA HIS A 135 -3.08 24.21 -25.36
C HIS A 135 -2.32 22.95 -25.79
N ASN A 136 -2.91 22.13 -26.66
CA ASN A 136 -2.27 20.90 -27.12
C ASN A 136 -1.22 21.11 -28.22
N PHE A 137 -1.26 22.22 -28.96
CA PHE A 137 -0.34 22.42 -30.08
C PHE A 137 0.23 23.83 -30.15
N ASP A 138 -0.59 24.86 -30.37
CA ASP A 138 -0.07 26.20 -30.70
C ASP A 138 0.80 26.80 -29.60
N ALA A 139 0.37 26.67 -28.33
CA ALA A 139 1.13 27.12 -27.17
C ALA A 139 2.47 26.39 -27.01
N LEU A 140 2.57 25.18 -27.59
CA LEU A 140 3.77 24.34 -27.62
C LEU A 140 4.57 24.54 -28.91
N ASN A 141 4.38 25.66 -29.60
CA ASN A 141 5.10 26.01 -30.81
C ASN A 141 4.84 25.03 -31.99
N ILE A 142 3.66 24.41 -32.02
CA ILE A 142 3.23 23.48 -33.07
C ILE A 142 2.09 24.11 -33.88
N PRO A 143 2.38 24.95 -34.90
CA PRO A 143 1.34 25.60 -35.68
C PRO A 143 0.53 24.60 -36.53
N GLY A 144 -0.65 25.00 -36.99
CA GLY A 144 -1.60 24.16 -37.75
C GLY A 144 -1.06 23.40 -38.97
N HIS A 145 0.02 23.89 -39.58
CA HIS A 145 0.66 23.30 -40.77
C HIS A 145 1.91 22.47 -40.44
N HIS A 146 2.23 22.30 -39.16
CA HIS A 146 3.42 21.58 -38.71
C HIS A 146 3.22 20.06 -38.83
N PRO A 147 4.20 19.30 -39.38
CA PRO A 147 4.11 17.84 -39.54
C PRO A 147 3.78 17.08 -38.26
N ALA A 148 4.32 17.53 -37.11
CA ALA A 148 4.07 16.93 -35.81
C ALA A 148 2.57 16.78 -35.45
N ARG A 149 1.66 17.62 -35.99
CA ARG A 149 0.22 17.47 -35.76
C ARG A 149 -0.34 16.19 -36.39
N ALA A 150 0.22 15.76 -37.53
CA ALA A 150 -0.12 14.51 -38.18
C ALA A 150 0.56 13.31 -37.49
N GLU A 151 1.83 13.45 -37.10
CA GLU A 151 2.62 12.38 -36.44
C GLU A 151 2.08 11.97 -35.07
N MET A 152 1.27 12.82 -34.43
CA MET A 152 0.67 12.50 -33.12
C MET A 152 -0.62 11.67 -33.19
N ASP A 153 -1.15 11.37 -34.39
CA ASP A 153 -2.36 10.58 -34.60
C ASP A 153 -3.54 11.02 -33.70
N THR A 154 -3.87 12.31 -33.77
CA THR A 154 -4.75 12.96 -32.80
C THR A 154 -6.22 12.55 -32.96
N PHE A 155 -6.92 12.26 -31.84
CA PHE A 155 -8.37 12.14 -31.83
C PHE A 155 -9.04 13.52 -31.72
N TYR A 156 -9.80 13.89 -32.76
CA TYR A 156 -10.54 15.16 -32.82
C TYR A 156 -11.99 15.00 -32.37
N MET A 157 -12.47 15.95 -31.57
CA MET A 157 -13.86 16.02 -31.15
C MET A 157 -14.77 16.45 -32.29
N HIS A 158 -16.01 15.96 -32.26
CA HIS A 158 -17.04 16.36 -33.21
C HIS A 158 -17.31 17.87 -33.12
N ARG A 159 -17.46 18.52 -34.28
CA ARG A 159 -17.86 19.93 -34.41
C ARG A 159 -19.24 20.01 -35.06
N ALA A 160 -20.04 20.95 -34.58
CA ALA A 160 -21.31 21.28 -35.23
C ALA A 160 -21.06 21.83 -36.65
N GLU A 161 -22.03 21.63 -37.54
CA GLU A 161 -21.98 22.17 -38.90
C GLU A 161 -21.90 23.70 -38.86
N GLY A 162 -20.92 24.28 -39.55
CA GLY A 162 -20.65 25.73 -39.56
C GLY A 162 -19.77 26.27 -38.43
N ASP A 163 -19.23 25.41 -37.54
CA ASP A 163 -18.23 25.83 -36.54
C ASP A 163 -16.82 25.85 -37.14
N GLU A 164 -16.33 27.06 -37.43
CA GLU A 164 -14.99 27.32 -38.02
C GLU A 164 -13.84 27.26 -37.01
N ARG A 165 -14.11 27.11 -35.70
CA ARG A 165 -13.05 27.03 -34.68
C ARG A 165 -12.29 25.72 -34.79
N PRO A 166 -10.99 25.68 -34.41
CA PRO A 166 -10.26 24.42 -34.29
C PRO A 166 -11.00 23.44 -33.36
N PRO A 167 -11.15 22.16 -33.75
CA PRO A 167 -11.79 21.16 -32.89
C PRO A 167 -10.99 20.98 -31.61
N HIS A 168 -11.69 20.75 -30.50
CA HIS A 168 -11.04 20.18 -29.32
C HIS A 168 -10.50 18.79 -29.63
N VAL A 169 -9.52 18.34 -28.85
CA VAL A 169 -8.83 17.08 -29.04
C VAL A 169 -8.79 16.29 -27.74
N LEU A 170 -8.67 14.96 -27.84
CA LEU A 170 -8.09 14.21 -26.73
C LEU A 170 -6.59 14.51 -26.72
N ARG A 171 -6.06 14.93 -25.57
CA ARG A 171 -4.65 15.36 -25.47
C ARG A 171 -3.70 14.23 -25.87
N THR A 172 -2.68 14.55 -26.66
CA THR A 172 -1.70 13.58 -27.20
C THR A 172 -0.48 13.40 -26.29
N HIS A 173 -0.34 14.29 -25.31
CA HIS A 173 0.72 14.40 -24.33
C HIS A 173 0.20 15.25 -23.14
N THR A 174 0.89 15.29 -21.99
CA THR A 174 0.47 16.07 -20.81
C THR A 174 1.05 17.49 -20.78
N SER A 175 1.77 17.90 -21.82
CA SER A 175 2.29 19.27 -21.99
C SER A 175 1.26 20.41 -21.88
N PRO A 176 -0.04 20.24 -22.22
CA PRO A 176 -1.06 21.26 -21.94
C PRO A 176 -1.10 21.69 -20.47
N VAL A 177 -0.84 20.76 -19.56
CA VAL A 177 -0.81 21.04 -18.12
C VAL A 177 0.36 21.96 -17.80
N GLN A 178 1.52 21.81 -18.47
CA GLN A 178 2.66 22.70 -18.29
C GLN A 178 2.31 24.15 -18.65
N ILE A 179 1.63 24.37 -19.79
CA ILE A 179 1.15 25.71 -20.19
C ILE A 179 0.23 26.29 -19.12
N ARG A 180 -0.78 25.54 -18.71
CA ARG A 180 -1.76 25.96 -17.69
C ARG A 180 -1.10 26.27 -16.35
N SER A 181 -0.09 25.49 -15.96
CA SER A 181 0.68 25.72 -14.75
C SER A 181 1.50 27.02 -14.83
N MET A 182 2.12 27.31 -15.97
CA MET A 182 2.81 28.58 -16.20
C MET A 182 1.84 29.77 -16.15
N GLU A 183 0.67 29.68 -16.79
CA GLU A 183 -0.34 30.74 -16.77
C GLU A 183 -0.90 31.01 -15.38
N LEU A 184 -1.06 29.96 -14.56
CA LEU A 184 -1.64 30.07 -13.22
C LEU A 184 -0.63 30.55 -12.17
N GLN A 185 0.61 30.04 -12.22
CA GLN A 185 1.60 30.21 -11.14
C GLN A 185 2.77 31.13 -11.52
N GLY A 186 3.07 31.27 -12.81
CA GLY A 186 4.27 31.95 -13.29
C GLY A 186 5.56 31.15 -13.04
N ALA A 187 6.67 31.86 -12.86
CA ALA A 187 7.97 31.31 -12.49
C ALA A 187 8.46 31.94 -11.17
N PRO A 188 9.28 31.23 -10.35
CA PRO A 188 9.81 29.88 -10.59
C PRO A 188 8.75 28.79 -10.41
N ILE A 189 8.89 27.69 -11.16
CA ILE A 189 7.95 26.56 -11.12
C ILE A 189 8.66 25.22 -11.31
N ARG A 190 8.27 24.21 -10.54
CA ARG A 190 8.69 22.81 -10.71
C ARG A 190 7.48 21.91 -10.56
N VAL A 191 7.04 21.31 -11.66
CA VAL A 191 5.85 20.45 -11.67
C VAL A 191 6.09 19.18 -12.47
N ILE A 192 5.47 18.08 -12.04
CA ILE A 192 5.22 16.91 -12.87
C ILE A 192 3.74 16.82 -13.19
N CYS A 193 3.42 16.32 -14.38
CA CYS A 193 2.10 16.28 -14.96
C CYS A 193 1.77 14.83 -15.36
N PRO A 194 1.52 13.92 -14.40
CA PRO A 194 1.09 12.57 -14.70
C PRO A 194 -0.33 12.57 -15.27
N GLY A 195 -0.62 11.70 -16.23
CA GLY A 195 -1.98 11.48 -16.67
C GLY A 195 -2.13 10.71 -17.97
N ARG A 196 -3.39 10.45 -18.31
CA ARG A 196 -3.77 9.75 -19.55
C ARG A 196 -3.58 10.62 -20.77
N VAL A 197 -3.14 10.01 -21.85
CA VAL A 197 -2.95 10.63 -23.18
C VAL A 197 -3.47 9.67 -24.25
N TYR A 198 -3.75 10.20 -25.43
CA TYR A 198 -4.49 9.50 -26.47
C TYR A 198 -3.85 9.69 -27.84
N ARG A 199 -3.69 8.60 -28.59
CA ARG A 199 -3.19 8.60 -29.97
C ARG A 199 -3.91 7.51 -30.75
N ALA A 200 -4.22 7.71 -32.02
CA ALA A 200 -5.00 6.79 -32.83
C ALA A 200 -4.14 5.65 -33.40
N ASP A 201 -3.36 4.99 -32.54
CA ASP A 201 -2.47 3.88 -32.86
C ASP A 201 -2.73 2.68 -31.92
N TYR A 202 -2.59 1.45 -32.43
CA TYR A 202 -2.83 0.23 -31.68
C TYR A 202 -2.04 -0.97 -32.22
N ASP A 203 -1.03 -1.39 -31.46
CA ASP A 203 -0.24 -2.61 -31.68
C ASP A 203 0.21 -3.24 -30.33
N GLN A 204 1.31 -4.02 -30.32
CA GLN A 204 1.83 -4.63 -29.09
C GLN A 204 2.50 -3.63 -28.13
N THR A 205 3.02 -2.54 -28.66
CA THR A 205 3.77 -1.49 -27.96
C THR A 205 3.01 -0.16 -27.88
N HIS A 206 1.91 -0.03 -28.61
CA HIS A 206 1.08 1.16 -28.70
C HIS A 206 -0.38 0.85 -28.36
N THR A 207 -0.98 1.68 -27.54
CA THR A 207 -2.42 1.64 -27.24
C THR A 207 -3.06 3.01 -27.43
N PRO A 208 -4.36 3.06 -27.78
CA PRO A 208 -5.00 4.32 -28.11
C PRO A 208 -5.18 5.25 -26.92
N MET A 209 -5.06 4.70 -25.71
CA MET A 209 -4.88 5.42 -24.47
C MET A 209 -3.72 4.79 -23.71
N PHE A 210 -2.84 5.63 -23.19
CA PHE A 210 -1.75 5.25 -22.30
C PHE A 210 -1.50 6.40 -21.31
N HIS A 211 -0.50 6.27 -20.46
CA HIS A 211 -0.18 7.21 -19.40
C HIS A 211 1.21 7.80 -19.63
N GLN A 212 1.31 9.11 -19.51
CA GLN A 212 2.57 9.83 -19.52
C GLN A 212 2.73 10.61 -18.23
N VAL A 213 3.99 10.86 -17.91
CA VAL A 213 4.39 11.87 -16.94
C VAL A 213 5.37 12.79 -17.64
N GLU A 214 5.08 14.07 -17.56
CA GLU A 214 5.97 15.10 -18.05
C GLU A 214 6.40 15.99 -16.90
N GLY A 215 7.63 16.46 -16.91
CA GLY A 215 8.14 17.42 -15.94
C GLY A 215 8.47 18.75 -16.58
N LEU A 216 8.31 19.82 -15.81
CA LEU A 216 8.72 21.18 -16.14
C LEU A 216 9.44 21.78 -14.94
N ALA A 217 10.64 22.33 -15.14
CA ALA A 217 11.35 23.12 -14.14
C ALA A 217 11.84 24.43 -14.76
N LEU A 218 11.35 25.57 -14.26
CA LEU A 218 11.71 26.92 -14.71
C LEU A 218 12.21 27.77 -13.54
N ASP A 219 13.33 28.44 -13.74
CA ASP A 219 13.93 29.38 -12.80
C ASP A 219 14.91 30.31 -13.56
N THR A 220 15.59 31.22 -12.88
CA THR A 220 16.56 32.14 -13.53
C THR A 220 17.83 31.40 -13.96
N ASP A 221 18.29 30.42 -13.18
CA ASP A 221 19.61 29.78 -13.33
C ASP A 221 19.54 28.27 -13.60
N ILE A 222 18.55 27.82 -14.38
CA ILE A 222 18.45 26.40 -14.81
C ILE A 222 19.18 26.19 -16.14
N SER A 223 19.93 25.10 -16.23
CA SER A 223 20.70 24.71 -17.43
C SER A 223 20.46 23.25 -17.83
N MET A 224 20.97 22.86 -18.99
CA MET A 224 20.97 21.47 -19.47
C MET A 224 21.68 20.52 -18.49
N ALA A 225 22.65 21.02 -17.71
CA ALA A 225 23.31 20.22 -16.67
C ALA A 225 22.34 19.81 -15.55
N ASN A 226 21.40 20.70 -15.20
CA ASN A 226 20.36 20.38 -14.23
C ASN A 226 19.40 19.33 -14.77
N LEU A 227 18.98 19.44 -16.05
CA LEU A 227 18.18 18.40 -16.70
C LEU A 227 18.88 17.04 -16.65
N LYS A 228 20.17 16.99 -17.03
CA LYS A 228 20.95 15.75 -17.01
C LYS A 228 20.97 15.13 -15.62
N TRP A 229 21.28 15.92 -14.59
CA TRP A 229 21.33 15.45 -13.22
C TRP A 229 19.96 14.96 -12.73
N THR A 230 18.89 15.72 -12.97
CA THR A 230 17.53 15.34 -12.56
C THR A 230 17.11 14.01 -13.17
N LEU A 231 17.40 13.77 -14.45
CA LEU A 231 17.07 12.52 -15.11
C LEU A 231 17.95 11.35 -14.64
N GLU A 232 19.24 11.59 -14.40
CA GLU A 232 20.15 10.58 -13.86
C GLU A 232 19.71 10.10 -12.48
N GLU A 233 19.40 11.02 -11.58
CA GLU A 233 18.93 10.69 -10.23
C GLU A 233 17.54 10.05 -10.25
N PHE A 234 16.65 10.48 -11.15
CA PHE A 234 15.36 9.82 -11.34
C PHE A 234 15.54 8.35 -11.74
N VAL A 235 16.41 8.08 -12.71
CA VAL A 235 16.64 6.71 -13.20
C VAL A 235 17.28 5.83 -12.12
N LYS A 236 18.29 6.34 -11.40
CA LYS A 236 18.90 5.62 -10.27
C LYS A 236 17.88 5.25 -9.21
N ALA A 237 17.07 6.22 -8.79
CA ALA A 237 16.03 5.99 -7.78
C ALA A 237 14.96 5.02 -8.31
N PHE A 238 14.43 5.25 -9.51
CA PHE A 238 13.32 4.47 -10.05
C PHE A 238 13.66 2.99 -10.28
N PHE A 239 14.86 2.70 -10.79
CA PHE A 239 15.34 1.33 -11.00
C PHE A 239 16.13 0.77 -9.82
N GLU A 240 16.30 1.55 -8.75
CA GLU A 240 17.03 1.19 -7.52
C GLU A 240 18.46 0.67 -7.82
N VAL A 241 19.18 1.43 -8.64
CA VAL A 241 20.58 1.16 -9.00
C VAL A 241 21.48 2.29 -8.49
N ASP A 242 22.68 1.93 -8.03
CA ASP A 242 23.66 2.91 -7.51
C ASP A 242 24.23 3.81 -8.60
N ASP A 243 24.39 3.28 -9.82
CA ASP A 243 24.97 4.01 -10.94
C ASP A 243 24.24 3.68 -12.25
N VAL A 244 24.17 4.68 -13.13
CA VAL A 244 23.56 4.53 -14.45
C VAL A 244 24.28 5.40 -15.48
N GLU A 245 24.53 4.82 -16.65
CA GLU A 245 25.04 5.59 -17.78
C GLU A 245 23.89 6.03 -18.68
N LEU A 246 23.72 7.36 -18.80
CA LEU A 246 22.76 7.98 -19.69
C LEU A 246 23.43 8.50 -20.96
N ARG A 247 22.82 8.22 -22.12
CA ARG A 247 23.22 8.76 -23.41
C ARG A 247 22.17 9.77 -23.90
N PHE A 248 22.59 11.03 -24.00
CA PHE A 248 21.78 12.12 -24.55
C PHE A 248 22.07 12.22 -26.04
N ARG A 249 21.09 11.84 -26.88
CA ARG A 249 21.15 12.00 -28.34
C ARG A 249 20.38 13.24 -28.74
N ALA A 250 20.96 14.07 -29.60
CA ALA A 250 20.24 15.21 -30.16
C ALA A 250 18.99 14.70 -30.89
N SER A 251 17.84 15.30 -30.58
CA SER A 251 16.56 15.05 -31.24
C SER A 251 15.91 16.39 -31.57
N HIS A 252 14.64 16.39 -31.95
CA HIS A 252 13.89 17.61 -32.23
C HIS A 252 12.47 17.52 -31.66
N PHE A 253 12.15 18.45 -30.76
CA PHE A 253 10.79 18.69 -30.31
C PHE A 253 10.46 20.18 -30.49
N PRO A 254 9.35 20.56 -31.14
CA PRO A 254 9.05 21.98 -31.42
C PRO A 254 9.00 22.88 -30.18
N PHE A 255 8.74 22.30 -29.00
CA PHE A 255 8.63 22.98 -27.71
C PHE A 255 9.93 23.02 -26.90
N THR A 256 11.04 22.42 -27.37
CA THR A 256 12.36 22.52 -26.71
C THR A 256 13.48 22.88 -27.69
N GLU A 257 14.52 23.55 -27.20
CA GLU A 257 15.77 23.84 -27.93
C GLU A 257 16.88 24.23 -26.92
N PRO A 258 17.97 23.45 -26.79
CA PRO A 258 18.22 22.17 -27.45
C PRO A 258 17.32 21.03 -26.94
N SER A 259 16.96 20.12 -27.85
CA SER A 259 16.22 18.88 -27.56
C SER A 259 17.14 17.65 -27.48
N ALA A 260 16.80 16.69 -26.64
CA ALA A 260 17.50 15.41 -26.53
C ALA A 260 16.57 14.24 -26.22
N GLU A 261 16.80 13.11 -26.87
CA GLU A 261 16.33 11.80 -26.43
C GLU A 261 17.35 11.19 -25.45
N VAL A 262 16.85 10.47 -24.45
CA VAL A 262 17.70 9.84 -23.44
C VAL A 262 17.54 8.33 -23.51
N ASP A 263 18.68 7.68 -23.73
CA ASP A 263 18.80 6.24 -23.65
C ASP A 263 19.52 5.85 -22.35
N ILE A 264 19.13 4.74 -21.76
CA ILE A 264 19.83 4.11 -20.63
C ILE A 264 20.61 2.90 -21.14
N ARG A 265 21.83 2.72 -20.64
CA ARG A 265 22.60 1.50 -20.87
C ARG A 265 21.99 0.32 -20.12
N CYS A 266 21.78 -0.79 -20.83
CA CYS A 266 21.12 -1.96 -20.27
C CYS A 266 21.63 -3.28 -20.85
N SER A 267 21.29 -4.38 -20.17
CA SER A 267 21.42 -5.74 -20.68
C SER A 267 20.08 -6.47 -20.56
N TRP A 268 19.92 -7.53 -21.34
CA TRP A 268 18.74 -8.40 -21.30
C TRP A 268 19.15 -9.79 -20.83
N GLU A 269 18.66 -10.21 -19.66
CA GLU A 269 18.92 -11.54 -19.12
C GLU A 269 17.60 -12.24 -18.78
N GLY A 270 17.35 -13.41 -19.39
CA GLY A 270 16.12 -14.17 -19.14
C GLY A 270 14.82 -13.45 -19.51
N GLY A 271 14.88 -12.43 -20.37
CA GLY A 271 13.73 -11.58 -20.73
C GLY A 271 13.44 -10.43 -19.76
N GLN A 272 14.31 -10.22 -18.76
CA GLN A 272 14.26 -9.07 -17.86
C GLN A 272 15.34 -8.05 -18.23
N LEU A 273 14.99 -6.77 -18.12
CA LEU A 273 15.91 -5.66 -18.31
C LEU A 273 16.78 -5.50 -17.05
N LYS A 274 18.09 -5.45 -17.22
CA LYS A 274 19.03 -4.99 -16.19
C LYS A 274 19.59 -3.64 -16.58
N VAL A 275 19.34 -2.64 -15.75
CA VAL A 275 19.79 -1.26 -15.96
C VAL A 275 21.22 -1.09 -15.44
N GLY A 276 22.06 -0.34 -16.16
CA GLY A 276 23.44 -0.02 -15.78
C GLY A 276 24.49 -1.05 -16.23
N GLU A 277 24.06 -2.26 -16.59
CA GLU A 277 24.90 -3.35 -17.09
C GLU A 277 24.83 -3.48 -18.62
N GLY A 278 25.79 -4.18 -19.24
CA GLY A 278 25.78 -4.50 -20.67
C GLY A 278 26.18 -3.35 -21.60
N ASP A 279 25.99 -3.58 -22.91
CA ASP A 279 26.39 -2.66 -23.99
C ASP A 279 25.19 -2.17 -24.84
N ASP A 280 23.97 -2.64 -24.56
CA ASP A 280 22.77 -2.22 -25.26
C ASP A 280 22.25 -0.89 -24.72
N TRP A 281 21.47 -0.20 -25.55
CA TRP A 281 20.87 1.09 -25.21
C TRP A 281 19.37 1.06 -25.43
N LEU A 282 18.63 1.55 -24.45
CA LEU A 282 17.18 1.61 -24.49
C LEU A 282 16.70 3.05 -24.30
N GLU A 283 16.01 3.57 -25.31
CA GLU A 283 15.31 4.86 -25.20
C GLU A 283 14.20 4.76 -24.15
N ILE A 284 14.16 5.75 -23.24
CA ILE A 284 13.15 5.82 -22.18
C ILE A 284 12.37 7.13 -22.13
N LEU A 285 12.92 8.23 -22.65
CA LEU A 285 12.27 9.54 -22.57
C LEU A 285 12.78 10.54 -23.62
N GLY A 286 11.95 11.54 -23.88
CA GLY A 286 12.31 12.77 -24.60
C GLY A 286 12.47 13.94 -23.62
N SER A 287 13.37 14.86 -23.90
CA SER A 287 13.67 16.00 -23.03
C SER A 287 14.26 17.20 -23.78
N GLY A 288 14.42 18.33 -23.10
CA GLY A 288 15.16 19.47 -23.63
C GLY A 288 14.95 20.75 -22.83
N MET A 289 15.67 21.80 -23.22
CA MET A 289 15.46 23.14 -22.66
C MET A 289 14.21 23.77 -23.27
N VAL A 290 13.33 24.37 -22.48
CA VAL A 290 12.05 24.90 -22.97
C VAL A 290 12.26 26.01 -23.99
N HIS A 291 11.62 25.90 -25.14
CA HIS A 291 11.78 26.87 -26.23
C HIS A 291 11.24 28.26 -25.83
N PRO A 292 11.90 29.38 -26.17
CA PRO A 292 11.46 30.73 -25.78
C PRO A 292 10.04 31.11 -26.22
N ASN A 293 9.53 30.54 -27.33
CA ASN A 293 8.13 30.74 -27.75
C ASN A 293 7.14 30.12 -26.76
N VAL A 294 7.47 28.97 -26.18
CA VAL A 294 6.62 28.26 -25.22
C VAL A 294 6.57 29.01 -23.90
N LEU A 295 7.72 29.53 -23.44
CA LEU A 295 7.77 30.42 -22.27
C LEU A 295 6.88 31.64 -22.48
N ARG A 296 6.97 32.30 -23.65
CA ARG A 296 6.09 33.44 -23.98
C ARG A 296 4.61 33.05 -24.01
N ALA A 297 4.28 31.89 -24.57
CA ALA A 297 2.90 31.39 -24.61
C ALA A 297 2.33 31.14 -23.20
N GLY A 298 3.17 30.65 -22.28
CA GLY A 298 2.83 30.51 -20.86
C GLY A 298 2.92 31.79 -20.03
N GLY A 299 3.15 32.96 -20.65
CA GLY A 299 3.23 34.24 -19.94
C GLY A 299 4.56 34.53 -19.22
N ILE A 300 5.61 33.78 -19.51
CA ILE A 300 6.93 33.89 -18.86
C ILE A 300 7.92 34.60 -19.78
N ASN A 301 8.71 35.52 -19.21
CA ASN A 301 9.74 36.26 -19.96
C ASN A 301 11.01 35.40 -20.14
N PRO A 302 11.35 34.98 -21.38
CA PRO A 302 12.50 34.10 -21.65
C PRO A 302 13.86 34.80 -21.51
N ASN A 303 13.89 36.13 -21.36
CA ASN A 303 15.12 36.86 -21.07
C ASN A 303 15.48 36.84 -19.57
N VAL A 304 14.56 36.39 -18.72
CA VAL A 304 14.73 36.34 -17.25
C VAL A 304 14.72 34.90 -16.74
N HIS A 305 13.79 34.09 -17.25
CA HIS A 305 13.64 32.70 -16.84
C HIS A 305 13.95 31.76 -17.99
N GLN A 306 14.50 30.60 -17.65
CA GLN A 306 14.75 29.49 -18.54
C GLN A 306 14.47 28.19 -17.79
N GLY A 307 14.55 27.07 -18.48
CA GLY A 307 14.35 25.80 -17.81
C GLY A 307 14.28 24.63 -18.75
N PHE A 308 13.96 23.46 -18.21
CA PHE A 308 13.87 22.23 -18.97
C PHE A 308 12.50 21.58 -18.81
N ALA A 309 12.18 20.73 -19.78
CA ALA A 309 11.06 19.81 -19.71
C ALA A 309 11.50 18.41 -20.15
N PHE A 310 10.77 17.40 -19.69
CA PHE A 310 10.95 16.00 -20.09
C PHE A 310 9.60 15.29 -20.14
N GLY A 311 9.53 14.18 -20.86
CA GLY A 311 8.34 13.36 -20.98
C GLY A 311 8.67 11.88 -21.13
N MET A 312 7.98 11.05 -20.35
CA MET A 312 8.18 9.60 -20.34
C MET A 312 6.84 8.86 -20.22
N GLY A 313 6.77 7.67 -20.82
CA GLY A 313 5.60 6.80 -20.74
C GLY A 313 5.62 5.97 -19.46
N ILE A 314 4.59 6.13 -18.61
CA ILE A 314 4.44 5.38 -17.36
C ILE A 314 4.27 3.89 -17.64
N ASP A 315 3.49 3.54 -18.68
CA ASP A 315 3.24 2.15 -19.07
C ASP A 315 4.54 1.47 -19.50
N ARG A 316 5.39 2.17 -20.25
CA ARG A 316 6.71 1.64 -20.65
C ARG A 316 7.62 1.47 -19.45
N LEU A 317 7.66 2.43 -18.52
CA LEU A 317 8.42 2.28 -17.28
C LEU A 317 7.96 1.07 -16.46
N ALA A 318 6.65 0.85 -16.35
CA ALA A 318 6.09 -0.32 -15.67
C ALA A 318 6.51 -1.63 -16.34
N MET A 319 6.48 -1.67 -17.68
CA MET A 319 6.95 -2.85 -18.43
C MET A 319 8.42 -3.16 -18.17
N LEU A 320 9.27 -2.14 -18.21
CA LEU A 320 10.71 -2.30 -18.02
C LEU A 320 11.06 -2.70 -16.59
N LYS A 321 10.43 -2.07 -15.59
CA LYS A 321 10.72 -2.33 -14.18
C LYS A 321 10.23 -3.69 -13.71
N TYR A 322 9.03 -4.12 -14.13
CA TYR A 322 8.43 -5.37 -13.66
C TYR A 322 8.42 -6.51 -14.69
N GLY A 323 9.08 -6.33 -15.84
CA GLY A 323 9.18 -7.36 -16.88
C GLY A 323 7.82 -7.74 -17.48
N ILE A 324 6.95 -6.76 -17.73
CA ILE A 324 5.64 -7.00 -18.36
C ILE A 324 5.84 -6.99 -19.89
N PRO A 325 5.53 -8.09 -20.59
CA PRO A 325 5.92 -8.24 -22.00
C PRO A 325 4.97 -7.58 -23.01
N ASP A 326 3.73 -7.29 -22.62
CA ASP A 326 2.69 -6.78 -23.54
C ASP A 326 1.93 -5.62 -22.89
N LEU A 327 1.92 -4.47 -23.56
CA LEU A 327 1.31 -3.25 -23.05
C LEU A 327 -0.23 -3.37 -23.01
N ARG A 328 -0.83 -4.15 -23.91
CA ARG A 328 -2.30 -4.30 -23.99
C ARG A 328 -2.90 -4.93 -22.74
N ALA A 329 -2.12 -5.77 -22.05
CA ALA A 329 -2.53 -6.46 -20.83
C ALA A 329 -2.93 -5.49 -19.69
N PHE A 330 -2.41 -4.25 -19.69
CA PHE A 330 -2.81 -3.22 -18.72
C PHE A 330 -4.30 -2.85 -18.83
N PHE A 331 -4.93 -3.04 -19.99
CA PHE A 331 -6.29 -2.58 -20.27
C PHE A 331 -7.32 -3.70 -20.37
N ASP A 332 -6.88 -4.95 -20.49
CA ASP A 332 -7.75 -6.14 -20.60
C ASP A 332 -8.53 -6.46 -19.31
N SER A 333 -8.12 -5.88 -18.17
CA SER A 333 -8.76 -6.10 -16.86
C SER A 333 -8.77 -7.58 -16.41
N ASP A 334 -7.76 -8.38 -16.79
CA ASP A 334 -7.62 -9.78 -16.36
C ASP A 334 -7.23 -9.87 -14.87
N LEU A 335 -8.12 -10.43 -14.04
CA LEU A 335 -7.89 -10.59 -12.60
C LEU A 335 -6.70 -11.48 -12.25
N ARG A 336 -6.31 -12.43 -13.11
CA ARG A 336 -5.13 -13.28 -12.89
C ARG A 336 -3.86 -12.46 -13.07
N TRP A 337 -3.84 -11.64 -14.12
CA TRP A 337 -2.75 -10.71 -14.40
C TRP A 337 -2.62 -9.67 -13.27
N LEU A 338 -3.74 -9.09 -12.82
CA LEU A 338 -3.76 -8.13 -11.70
C LEU A 338 -3.38 -8.75 -10.35
N ARG A 339 -3.54 -10.06 -10.16
CA ARG A 339 -3.05 -10.76 -8.96
C ARG A 339 -1.56 -11.09 -9.04
N HIS A 340 -1.03 -11.27 -10.25
CA HIS A 340 0.37 -11.59 -10.47
C HIS A 340 1.25 -10.33 -10.43
N TYR A 341 0.83 -9.28 -11.14
CA TYR A 341 1.58 -8.03 -11.25
C TYR A 341 1.08 -6.92 -10.31
N GLY A 342 -0.11 -7.04 -9.73
CA GLY A 342 -0.65 -6.00 -8.85
C GLY A 342 -0.03 -5.98 -7.46
N PHE A 343 -0.03 -4.80 -6.85
CA PHE A 343 0.67 -4.51 -5.60
C PHE A 343 -0.27 -4.56 -4.39
N ALA A 344 0.25 -4.80 -3.19
CA ALA A 344 -0.57 -4.70 -1.99
C ALA A 344 -0.87 -3.24 -1.68
N SER A 345 -2.04 -2.95 -1.11
CA SER A 345 -2.43 -1.58 -0.76
C SER A 345 -1.55 -0.91 0.32
N LEU A 346 -0.69 -1.69 0.98
CA LEU A 346 0.26 -1.20 1.99
C LEU A 346 1.68 -1.05 1.43
N ASP A 347 1.92 -1.50 0.20
CA ASP A 347 3.21 -1.35 -0.49
C ASP A 347 3.29 0.06 -1.12
N VAL A 348 3.10 1.08 -0.27
CA VAL A 348 3.16 2.49 -0.70
C VAL A 348 4.63 2.84 -0.98
N PRO A 349 4.96 3.29 -2.19
CA PRO A 349 6.34 3.58 -2.55
C PRO A 349 6.86 4.77 -1.74
N THR A 350 7.99 4.60 -1.07
CA THR A 350 8.68 5.67 -0.35
C THR A 350 10.18 5.53 -0.56
N LEU A 351 10.91 6.65 -0.68
CA LEU A 351 12.35 6.59 -0.90
C LEU A 351 13.12 5.91 0.25
N HIS A 352 12.62 5.98 1.49
CA HIS A 352 13.25 5.32 2.63
C HIS A 352 12.91 3.82 2.74
N GLY A 353 11.69 3.43 2.35
CA GLY A 353 11.20 2.05 2.48
C GLY A 353 11.55 1.13 1.31
N GLY A 354 12.11 1.69 0.23
CA GLY A 354 12.24 1.03 -1.07
C GLY A 354 11.08 1.40 -1.99
N LEU A 355 11.37 1.49 -3.29
CA LEU A 355 10.40 1.79 -4.33
C LEU A 355 9.88 0.51 -4.98
N SER A 356 10.68 -0.55 -5.11
CA SER A 356 10.22 -1.86 -5.56
C SER A 356 10.13 -2.88 -4.42
N ARG A 357 9.58 -4.05 -4.74
CA ARG A 357 9.42 -5.18 -3.83
C ARG A 357 10.03 -6.44 -4.44
#